data_AF-A0A505DQM4-F1
#
_entry.id   AF-A0A505DQM4-F1
#
_cell.length_a   1.000
_cell.length_b   1.000
_cell.length_c   1.000
_cell.angle_alpha   90.00
_cell.angle_beta   90.00
_cell.angle_gamma   90.00
#
_symmetry.space_group_name_H-M   'P 1'
#
loop_
_entity.id
_entity.type
_entity.pdbx_description
1 polymer ?
#
loop_
_entity_poly.entity_id
_entity_poly.type
_entity_poly.pdbx_seq_one_letter_code
_entity_poly.pdbx_strand_id
1 'polypeptide(L)'
;MAEKPVPLPPNAAPTDAAAWLSSDAERWRALRPGWWAHPFPTVLALALACLAALWLAPENAYLCGDGHCTPDWLATAMGTLVFAVLYRGIRLLPLATAVALPLIAVWVLLDPDSPTTPAIAVAVTACYACLGCLHRLAAARRQRRLGLETAGPARYALPEAAMTLPDDAGQLGCGIVTAVAAVVAFVIAPLGVTPLIGAQGWQWVAVFGTLIGCLSLAYQVRDRRRAAVLRREPVPALRVLVREGGGHNDRRTYVFAADDLEGNRPLLGCYTRLAGSESRAPVHNRLREAVLFGPPHPGGGLVLVSSDGQEAPGLCIEWDSEPARQEYSVDRPERLGPGAAPVSWGPGTGSRLCAVVVEAALIACVVAVLAVWGGAAPLQLRIVLAIFVLANTPVIATQFSWRVTADSTGLWAPGWRQVRHVPWGELDQVRLWERGFNILRSGEGARGIEIYGVVAPAWLNGRFRRRPVALRAVDGIRAMQADAALRPTEESTMESRGRPVGLPLLVINAASALALSVFG
;
A
#
# COMPACT_ATOMS: atom_id res chain seq x y z
N MET A 1 -23.99 14.42 -23.73
CA MET A 1 -24.91 14.64 -22.59
C MET A 1 -24.36 13.87 -21.41
N ALA A 2 -23.99 14.54 -20.32
CA ALA A 2 -23.61 13.85 -19.09
C ALA A 2 -24.84 13.15 -18.51
N GLU A 3 -24.71 11.88 -18.17
CA GLU A 3 -25.78 11.12 -17.54
C GLU A 3 -26.04 11.72 -16.15
N LYS A 4 -27.29 12.07 -15.83
CA LYS A 4 -27.61 12.63 -14.51
C LYS A 4 -27.18 11.64 -13.41
N PRO A 5 -26.59 12.12 -12.29
CA PRO A 5 -26.31 11.27 -11.15
C PRO A 5 -27.56 10.54 -10.68
N VAL A 6 -27.41 9.31 -10.20
CA VAL A 6 -28.51 8.55 -9.59
C VAL A 6 -28.87 9.22 -8.27
N PRO A 7 -30.11 9.69 -8.07
CA PRO A 7 -30.50 10.42 -6.88
C PRO A 7 -30.51 9.52 -5.63
N LEU A 8 -30.27 10.12 -4.48
CA LEU A 8 -30.54 9.47 -3.20
C LEU A 8 -32.05 9.33 -2.97
N PRO A 9 -32.51 8.23 -2.32
CA PRO A 9 -33.87 8.17 -1.82
C PRO A 9 -34.14 9.35 -0.87
N PRO A 10 -35.32 9.98 -0.93
CA PRO A 10 -35.62 11.22 -0.19
C PRO A 10 -35.51 11.06 1.34
N ASN A 11 -35.62 9.83 1.86
CA ASN A 11 -35.52 9.53 3.29
C ASN A 11 -34.11 9.12 3.73
N ALA A 12 -33.17 8.93 2.80
CA ALA A 12 -31.80 8.47 3.10
C ALA A 12 -30.83 9.61 3.45
N ALA A 13 -31.19 10.85 3.10
CA ALA A 13 -30.34 12.03 3.28
C ALA A 13 -31.06 13.07 4.15
N PRO A 14 -30.36 13.66 5.15
CA PRO A 14 -30.88 14.84 5.83
C PRO A 14 -31.07 15.98 4.82
N THR A 15 -32.26 16.57 4.79
CA THR A 15 -32.66 17.55 3.76
C THR A 15 -31.86 18.86 3.87
N ASP A 16 -31.31 19.12 5.04
CA ASP A 16 -30.54 20.28 5.44
C ASP A 16 -29.01 20.05 5.44
N ALA A 17 -28.55 18.85 5.07
CA ALA A 17 -27.12 18.57 4.95
C ALA A 17 -26.48 19.46 3.86
N ALA A 18 -25.40 20.16 4.23
CA ALA A 18 -24.71 21.07 3.34
C ALA A 18 -24.10 20.32 2.15
N ALA A 19 -24.18 20.90 0.96
CA ALA A 19 -23.52 20.38 -0.23
C ALA A 19 -22.02 20.68 -0.18
N TRP A 20 -21.18 19.66 -0.39
CA TRP A 20 -19.74 19.89 -0.50
C TRP A 20 -19.41 20.38 -1.90
N LEU A 21 -19.33 21.70 -2.07
CA LEU A 21 -19.11 22.34 -3.36
C LEU A 21 -17.65 22.20 -3.82
N SER A 22 -17.42 22.29 -5.13
CA SER A 22 -16.08 22.17 -5.74
C SER A 22 -15.11 23.23 -5.21
N SER A 23 -15.59 24.44 -4.93
CA SER A 23 -14.78 25.51 -4.34
C SER A 23 -14.29 25.18 -2.92
N ASP A 24 -15.17 24.64 -2.07
CA ASP A 24 -14.84 24.17 -0.72
C ASP A 24 -13.89 22.99 -0.77
N ALA A 25 -14.17 22.07 -1.69
CA ALA A 25 -13.36 20.90 -1.92
C ALA A 25 -11.94 21.27 -2.40
N GLU A 26 -11.80 22.29 -3.24
CA GLU A 26 -10.51 22.82 -3.68
C GLU A 26 -9.74 23.49 -2.53
N ARG A 27 -10.41 24.28 -1.69
CA ARG A 27 -9.80 24.84 -0.47
C ARG A 27 -9.32 23.73 0.47
N TRP A 28 -10.14 22.70 0.66
CA TRP A 28 -9.79 21.53 1.46
C TRP A 28 -8.62 20.73 0.87
N ARG A 29 -8.59 20.62 -0.45
CA ARG A 29 -7.54 19.94 -1.21
C ARG A 29 -6.22 20.69 -1.17
N ALA A 30 -6.24 22.03 -1.17
CA ALA A 30 -5.06 22.87 -1.06
C ALA A 30 -4.31 22.67 0.26
N LEU A 31 -5.00 22.21 1.31
CA LEU A 31 -4.42 21.91 2.63
C LEU A 31 -3.67 20.57 2.70
N ARG A 32 -3.54 19.84 1.58
CA ARG A 32 -2.82 18.56 1.54
C ARG A 32 -1.39 18.71 2.07
N PRO A 33 -0.86 17.71 2.79
CA PRO A 33 0.53 17.72 3.19
C PRO A 33 1.43 17.81 1.95
N GLY A 34 2.55 18.52 2.10
CA GLY A 34 3.54 18.63 1.04
C GLY A 34 4.11 17.27 0.72
N TRP A 35 4.53 17.07 -0.53
CA TRP A 35 5.09 15.80 -1.00
C TRP A 35 6.30 15.33 -0.17
N TRP A 36 7.07 16.27 0.39
CA TRP A 36 8.22 16.01 1.25
C TRP A 36 7.83 15.28 2.56
N ALA A 37 6.62 15.53 3.07
CA ALA A 37 6.11 14.92 4.29
C ALA A 37 5.50 13.53 4.07
N HIS A 38 5.58 13.01 2.83
CA HIS A 38 5.17 11.65 2.54
C HIS A 38 6.06 10.65 3.31
N PRO A 39 5.51 9.53 3.82
CA PRO A 39 6.28 8.52 4.56
C PRO A 39 7.46 7.97 3.75
N PHE A 40 7.26 7.75 2.45
CA PHE A 40 8.24 7.07 1.60
C PHE A 40 9.65 7.69 1.57
N PRO A 41 9.87 8.96 1.20
CA PRO A 41 11.22 9.53 1.13
C PRO A 41 11.94 9.47 2.48
N THR A 42 11.19 9.68 3.56
CA THR A 42 11.67 9.58 4.93
C THR A 42 12.13 8.16 5.28
N VAL A 43 11.29 7.17 4.99
CA VAL A 43 11.63 5.75 5.19
C VAL A 43 12.84 5.38 4.35
N LEU A 44 12.91 5.81 3.09
CA LEU A 44 14.05 5.54 2.23
C LEU A 44 15.34 6.18 2.78
N ALA A 45 15.29 7.45 3.18
CA ALA A 45 16.44 8.14 3.76
C ALA A 45 16.92 7.44 5.04
N LEU A 46 16.00 6.97 5.88
CA LEU A 46 16.36 6.29 7.11
C LEU A 46 17.00 4.93 6.78
N ALA A 47 16.52 4.27 5.72
CA ALA A 47 17.10 2.99 5.28
C ALA A 47 18.53 3.17 4.85
N LEU A 48 18.78 4.19 4.04
CA LEU A 48 20.11 4.54 3.60
C LEU A 48 21.01 4.96 4.77
N ALA A 49 20.49 5.72 5.74
CA ALA A 49 21.25 6.11 6.93
C ALA A 49 21.62 4.91 7.81
N CYS A 50 20.69 3.98 8.04
CA CYS A 50 20.97 2.74 8.78
C CYS A 50 21.97 1.85 8.02
N LEU A 51 21.82 1.72 6.70
CA LEU A 51 22.76 0.96 5.87
C LEU A 51 24.16 1.58 5.88
N ALA A 52 24.26 2.91 5.82
CA ALA A 52 25.53 3.61 5.95
C ALA A 52 26.15 3.43 7.35
N ALA A 53 25.33 3.41 8.41
CA ALA A 53 25.76 3.11 9.77
C ALA A 53 26.38 1.72 9.89
N LEU A 54 25.71 0.72 9.31
CA LEU A 54 26.21 -0.66 9.24
C LEU A 54 27.51 -0.75 8.44
N TRP A 55 27.66 0.04 7.38
CA TRP A 55 28.82 -0.01 6.49
C TRP A 55 30.05 0.71 7.05
N LEU A 56 29.83 1.79 7.81
CA LEU A 56 30.90 2.64 8.38
C LEU A 56 31.27 2.24 9.82
N ALA A 57 30.61 1.23 10.40
CA ALA A 57 30.92 0.74 11.73
C ALA A 57 32.38 0.23 11.76
N PRO A 58 33.22 0.71 12.70
CA PRO A 58 34.60 0.25 12.84
C PRO A 58 34.64 -1.28 13.03
N GLU A 59 35.64 -1.97 12.46
CA GLU A 59 35.84 -3.43 12.63
C GLU A 59 36.00 -3.85 14.10
N ASN A 60 36.34 -2.91 14.97
CA ASN A 60 36.49 -3.06 16.42
C ASN A 60 35.23 -2.71 17.23
N ALA A 61 34.17 -2.19 16.61
CA ALA A 61 32.83 -2.08 17.21
C ALA A 61 32.14 -3.46 17.32
N TYR A 62 32.64 -4.46 16.59
CA TYR A 62 32.41 -5.87 16.89
C TYR A 62 33.25 -6.23 18.12
N LEU A 63 32.77 -5.85 19.31
CA LEU A 63 33.41 -6.11 20.60
C LEU A 63 33.57 -7.61 20.83
N CYS A 64 34.69 -8.16 20.37
CA CYS A 64 35.21 -9.44 20.84
C CYS A 64 35.82 -9.21 22.23
N GLY A 65 35.00 -9.25 23.28
CA GLY A 65 35.48 -9.44 24.65
C GLY A 65 35.74 -10.94 24.91
N ASP A 66 36.90 -11.25 25.50
CA ASP A 66 37.36 -12.51 26.12
C ASP A 66 36.71 -13.85 25.68
N GLY A 67 36.46 -14.01 24.38
CA GLY A 67 36.23 -15.31 23.75
C GLY A 67 34.89 -15.53 23.06
N HIS A 68 33.92 -14.62 23.10
CA HIS A 68 32.62 -14.80 22.42
C HIS A 68 32.28 -13.62 21.52
N CYS A 69 32.78 -13.64 20.28
CA CYS A 69 32.35 -12.72 19.24
C CYS A 69 30.94 -13.14 18.79
N THR A 70 29.89 -12.55 19.38
CA THR A 70 28.54 -12.68 18.83
C THR A 70 28.35 -11.63 17.73
N PRO A 71 28.08 -12.03 16.48
CA PRO A 71 27.69 -11.09 15.44
C PRO A 71 26.43 -10.36 15.92
N ASP A 72 26.44 -9.03 15.91
CA ASP A 72 25.26 -8.25 16.26
C ASP A 72 24.28 -8.21 15.07
N TRP A 73 23.82 -9.39 14.62
CA TRP A 73 22.69 -9.59 13.69
C TRP A 73 21.43 -8.83 14.17
N LEU A 74 21.45 -8.45 15.45
CA LEU A 74 20.60 -7.51 16.11
C LEU A 74 20.46 -6.17 15.35
N ALA A 75 21.56 -5.53 14.93
CA ALA A 75 21.49 -4.25 14.22
C ALA A 75 20.77 -4.37 12.85
N THR A 76 20.97 -5.48 12.15
CA THR A 76 20.42 -5.73 10.81
C THR A 76 18.96 -6.19 10.86
N ALA A 77 18.61 -7.06 11.81
CA ALA A 77 17.25 -7.49 12.08
C ALA A 77 16.41 -6.35 12.69
N MET A 78 16.98 -5.55 13.60
CA MET A 78 16.39 -4.31 14.10
C MET A 78 16.16 -3.32 12.97
N GLY A 79 17.13 -3.11 12.08
CA GLY A 79 16.98 -2.24 10.91
C GLY A 79 15.77 -2.63 10.06
N THR A 80 15.66 -3.92 9.71
CA THR A 80 14.58 -4.44 8.86
C THR A 80 13.20 -4.37 9.53
N LEU A 81 13.15 -4.64 10.83
CA LEU A 81 11.92 -4.58 11.63
C LEU A 81 11.50 -3.12 11.88
N VAL A 82 12.44 -2.23 12.21
CA VAL A 82 12.24 -0.78 12.28
C VAL A 82 11.79 -0.23 10.92
N PHE A 83 12.26 -0.76 9.79
CA PHE A 83 11.76 -0.40 8.46
C PHE A 83 10.29 -0.72 8.26
N ALA A 84 9.89 -1.95 8.61
CA ALA A 84 8.51 -2.38 8.48
C ALA A 84 7.58 -1.62 9.44
N VAL A 85 8.06 -1.34 10.66
CA VAL A 85 7.34 -0.63 11.73
C VAL A 85 7.26 0.86 11.49
N LEU A 86 8.30 1.49 10.94
CA LEU A 86 8.26 2.89 10.56
C LEU A 86 7.46 3.09 9.29
N TYR A 87 7.55 2.21 8.28
CA TYR A 87 6.67 2.32 7.12
C TYR A 87 5.19 2.23 7.53
N ARG A 88 4.84 1.24 8.36
CA ARG A 88 3.47 1.02 8.82
C ARG A 88 3.03 2.05 9.87
N GLY A 89 3.89 2.42 10.80
CA GLY A 89 3.66 3.40 11.86
C GLY A 89 3.60 4.84 11.34
N ILE A 90 4.51 5.25 10.45
CA ILE A 90 4.44 6.56 9.79
C ILE A 90 3.15 6.63 8.98
N ARG A 91 2.71 5.55 8.31
CA ARG A 91 1.43 5.56 7.57
C ARG A 91 0.21 5.62 8.50
N LEU A 92 0.15 4.78 9.54
CA LEU A 92 -1.08 4.51 10.31
C LEU A 92 -1.18 5.26 11.66
N LEU A 93 -0.06 5.58 12.32
CA LEU A 93 -0.01 6.29 13.60
C LEU A 93 1.02 7.43 13.61
N PRO A 94 0.80 8.52 12.83
CA PRO A 94 1.72 9.66 12.79
C PRO A 94 2.02 10.26 14.17
N LEU A 95 1.09 10.19 15.12
CA LEU A 95 1.30 10.71 16.47
C LEU A 95 2.30 9.88 17.27
N ALA A 96 2.14 8.55 17.28
CA ALA A 96 3.06 7.67 18.00
C ALA A 96 4.47 7.74 17.40
N THR A 97 4.55 7.80 16.07
CA THR A 97 5.82 7.92 15.37
C THR A 97 6.49 9.27 15.61
N ALA A 98 5.73 10.37 15.65
CA ALA A 98 6.29 11.69 15.99
C ALA A 98 6.90 11.74 17.39
N VAL A 99 6.42 10.93 18.34
CA VAL A 99 6.99 10.82 19.70
C VAL A 99 8.19 9.87 19.74
N ALA A 100 8.12 8.73 19.03
CA ALA A 100 9.18 7.74 19.05
C ALA A 100 10.47 8.19 18.33
N LEU A 101 10.34 8.93 17.22
CA LEU A 101 11.48 9.31 16.39
C LEU A 101 12.51 10.22 17.09
N PRO A 102 12.11 11.27 17.84
CA PRO A 102 13.05 12.05 18.64
C PRO A 102 13.77 11.22 19.72
N LEU A 103 13.07 10.26 20.34
CA LEU A 103 13.69 9.37 21.33
C LEU A 103 14.76 8.49 20.70
N ILE A 104 14.49 7.96 19.49
CA ILE A 104 15.48 7.22 18.70
C ILE A 104 16.68 8.12 18.34
N ALA A 105 16.42 9.36 17.90
CA ALA A 105 17.47 10.31 17.57
C ALA A 105 18.38 10.62 18.77
N VAL A 106 17.78 10.91 19.93
CA VAL A 106 18.53 11.18 21.17
C VAL A 106 19.29 9.94 21.62
N TRP A 107 18.67 8.76 21.57
CA TRP A 107 19.31 7.51 21.96
C TRP A 107 20.56 7.23 21.11
N VAL A 108 20.44 7.32 19.78
CA VAL A 108 21.58 7.11 18.86
C VAL A 108 22.68 8.15 19.09
N LEU A 109 22.35 9.40 19.45
CA LEU A 109 23.37 10.42 19.74
C LEU A 109 24.04 10.28 21.11
N LEU A 110 23.37 9.61 22.06
CA LEU A 110 23.90 9.36 23.41
C LEU A 110 24.67 8.04 23.51
N ASP A 111 24.58 7.18 22.49
CA ASP A 111 25.32 5.92 22.44
C ASP A 111 26.81 6.21 22.19
N PRO A 112 27.68 6.03 23.21
CA PRO A 112 29.10 6.36 23.11
C PRO A 112 29.85 5.46 22.12
N ASP A 113 29.29 4.29 21.81
CA ASP A 113 29.89 3.31 20.91
C ASP A 113 29.46 3.54 19.45
N SER A 114 28.51 4.43 19.21
CA SER A 114 28.01 4.74 17.87
C SER A 114 28.99 5.64 17.08
N PRO A 115 29.30 5.31 15.81
CA PRO A 115 30.12 6.19 15.00
C PRO A 115 29.38 7.52 14.76
N THR A 116 30.06 8.64 15.00
CA THR A 116 29.43 9.97 15.02
C THR A 116 28.72 10.33 13.72
N THR A 117 29.32 10.04 12.56
CA THR A 117 28.75 10.33 11.24
C THR A 117 27.40 9.64 11.00
N PRO A 118 27.27 8.31 11.12
CA PRO A 118 25.98 7.64 10.96
C PRO A 118 24.99 7.95 12.08
N ALA A 119 25.46 8.18 13.31
CA ALA A 119 24.60 8.61 14.40
C ALA A 119 23.90 9.94 14.07
N ILE A 120 24.65 10.90 13.55
CA ILE A 120 24.12 12.17 13.04
C ILE A 120 23.15 11.93 11.86
N ALA A 121 23.49 11.04 10.92
CA ALA A 121 22.61 10.75 9.76
C ALA A 121 21.26 10.16 10.19
N VAL A 122 21.26 9.22 11.14
CA VAL A 122 20.05 8.62 11.71
C VAL A 122 19.26 9.68 12.48
N ALA A 123 19.91 10.49 13.31
CA ALA A 123 19.26 11.55 14.08
C ALA A 123 18.61 12.61 13.18
N VAL A 124 19.33 13.11 12.16
CA VAL A 124 18.80 14.07 11.17
C VAL A 124 17.60 13.48 10.44
N THR A 125 17.68 12.21 10.03
CA THR A 125 16.59 11.57 9.30
C THR A 125 15.38 11.31 10.19
N ALA A 126 15.59 10.95 11.46
CA ALA A 126 14.54 10.81 12.45
C ALA A 126 13.85 12.16 12.76
N CYS A 127 14.61 13.25 12.84
CA CYS A 127 14.07 14.60 12.94
C CYS A 127 13.23 14.98 11.71
N TYR A 128 13.74 14.73 10.50
CA TYR A 128 13.00 14.94 9.26
C TYR A 128 11.69 14.14 9.23
N ALA A 129 11.73 12.88 9.69
CA ALA A 129 10.58 12.01 9.82
C ALA A 129 9.54 12.54 10.80
N CYS A 130 9.99 13.07 11.94
CA CYS A 130 9.14 13.69 12.95
C CYS A 130 8.44 14.94 12.38
N LEU A 131 9.19 15.81 11.72
CA LEU A 131 8.65 17.01 11.05
C LEU A 131 7.60 16.64 9.99
N GLY A 132 7.85 15.60 9.18
CA GLY A 132 6.88 15.09 8.22
C GLY A 132 5.59 14.59 8.89
N CYS A 133 5.70 13.89 10.02
CA CYS A 133 4.54 13.45 10.80
C CYS A 133 3.75 14.63 11.39
N LEU A 134 4.44 15.62 11.98
CA LEU A 134 3.82 16.83 12.54
C LEU A 134 3.11 17.64 11.44
N HIS A 135 3.73 17.79 10.26
CA HIS A 135 3.11 18.48 9.13
C HIS A 135 1.83 17.78 8.66
N ARG A 136 1.84 16.45 8.59
CA ARG A 136 0.65 15.67 8.25
C ARG A 136 -0.46 15.78 9.30
N LEU A 137 -0.11 15.76 10.58
CA LEU A 137 -1.07 15.99 11.66
C LEU A 137 -1.68 17.39 11.59
N ALA A 138 -0.86 18.41 11.33
CA ALA A 138 -1.33 19.79 11.16
C ALA A 138 -2.23 19.93 9.92
N ALA A 139 -1.85 19.33 8.79
CA ALA A 139 -2.67 19.28 7.58
C ALA A 139 -4.03 18.61 7.84
N ALA A 140 -4.04 17.44 8.49
CA ALA A 140 -5.27 16.74 8.83
C ALA A 140 -6.16 17.56 9.79
N ARG A 141 -5.59 18.27 10.76
CA ARG A 141 -6.34 19.20 11.65
C ARG A 141 -6.98 20.35 10.88
N ARG A 142 -6.23 20.97 9.96
CA ARG A 142 -6.76 22.06 9.11
C ARG A 142 -7.87 21.56 8.18
N GLN A 143 -7.67 20.41 7.56
CA GLN A 143 -8.68 19.75 6.72
C GLN A 143 -9.94 19.39 7.51
N ARG A 144 -9.78 18.86 8.73
CA ARG A 144 -10.90 18.59 9.64
C ARG A 144 -11.67 19.87 9.96
N ARG A 145 -10.97 20.95 10.30
CA ARG A 145 -11.60 22.24 10.63
C ARG A 145 -12.40 22.77 9.45
N LEU A 146 -11.81 22.78 8.25
CA LEU A 146 -12.51 23.25 7.06
C LEU A 146 -13.70 22.35 6.71
N GLY A 147 -13.56 21.03 6.84
CA GLY A 147 -14.67 20.10 6.64
C GLY A 147 -15.84 20.34 7.61
N LEU A 148 -15.54 20.69 8.87
CA LEU A 148 -16.55 21.09 9.84
C LEU A 148 -17.19 22.44 9.52
N GLU A 149 -16.41 23.40 9.04
CA GLU A 149 -16.92 24.71 8.59
C GLU A 149 -17.84 24.54 7.37
N THR A 150 -17.48 23.72 6.40
CA THR A 150 -18.31 23.40 5.22
C THR A 150 -19.59 22.64 5.58
N ALA A 151 -19.53 21.71 6.54
CA ALA A 151 -20.71 20.97 6.99
C ALA A 151 -21.70 21.83 7.78
N GLY A 152 -21.27 23.01 8.25
CA GLY A 152 -22.09 23.90 9.06
C GLY A 152 -22.30 23.40 10.50
N PRO A 153 -23.21 24.06 11.26
CA PRO A 153 -23.46 23.71 12.66
C PRO A 153 -24.34 22.46 12.84
N ALA A 154 -25.06 22.05 11.81
CA ALA A 154 -25.99 20.92 11.90
C ALA A 154 -25.26 19.59 12.18
N ARG A 155 -25.89 18.73 12.98
CA ARG A 155 -25.35 17.43 13.38
C ARG A 155 -26.45 16.39 13.27
N TYR A 156 -26.11 15.22 12.74
CA TYR A 156 -27.06 14.17 12.41
C TYR A 156 -26.66 12.87 13.10
N ALA A 157 -27.65 12.14 13.59
CA ALA A 157 -27.45 10.76 13.98
C ALA A 157 -27.13 9.92 12.74
N LEU A 158 -26.30 8.89 12.91
CA LEU A 158 -26.10 7.91 11.85
C LEU A 158 -27.41 7.14 11.58
N PRO A 159 -27.70 6.78 10.33
CA PRO A 159 -28.83 5.91 10.01
C PRO A 159 -28.75 4.59 10.77
N GLU A 160 -29.89 4.01 11.14
CA GLU A 160 -29.96 2.79 11.95
C GLU A 160 -29.25 1.61 11.30
N ALA A 161 -29.33 1.48 9.98
CA ALA A 161 -28.61 0.48 9.21
C ALA A 161 -27.07 0.58 9.40
N ALA A 162 -26.55 1.76 9.76
CA ALA A 162 -25.12 1.98 10.02
C ALA A 162 -24.68 1.56 11.42
N MET A 163 -25.65 1.41 12.33
CA MET A 163 -25.39 1.01 13.70
C MET A 163 -25.20 -0.50 13.86
N THR A 164 -25.73 -1.32 12.94
CA THR A 164 -25.77 -2.79 13.04
C THR A 164 -24.55 -3.50 12.47
N LEU A 165 -23.53 -2.77 12.01
CA LEU A 165 -22.34 -3.40 11.44
C LEU A 165 -21.57 -4.23 12.46
N PRO A 166 -21.19 -5.47 12.10
CA PRO A 166 -20.35 -6.30 12.94
C PRO A 166 -19.02 -5.59 13.21
N ASP A 167 -18.67 -5.48 14.49
CA ASP A 167 -17.35 -5.02 14.90
C ASP A 167 -16.30 -6.00 14.33
N ASP A 168 -15.29 -5.47 13.62
CA ASP A 168 -14.16 -6.24 13.10
C ASP A 168 -13.34 -6.83 14.29
N ALA A 169 -13.83 -7.93 14.86
CA ALA A 169 -13.18 -8.64 15.96
C ALA A 169 -11.89 -9.35 15.48
N GLY A 170 -11.86 -9.77 14.21
CA GLY A 170 -10.78 -10.58 13.64
C GLY A 170 -9.41 -9.89 13.61
N GLN A 171 -9.34 -8.57 13.41
CA GLN A 171 -8.05 -7.87 13.42
C GLN A 171 -7.49 -7.67 14.83
N LEU A 172 -8.34 -7.69 15.87
CA LEU A 172 -7.89 -7.55 17.26
C LEU A 172 -6.98 -8.70 17.68
N GLY A 173 -7.26 -9.90 17.16
CA GLY A 173 -6.46 -11.10 17.39
C GLY A 173 -5.00 -10.92 17.00
N CYS A 174 -4.70 -10.33 15.83
CA CYS A 174 -3.31 -10.20 15.38
C CYS A 174 -2.45 -9.30 16.28
N GLY A 175 -3.00 -8.19 16.79
CA GLY A 175 -2.27 -7.29 17.69
C GLY A 175 -1.97 -7.92 19.04
N ILE A 176 -2.97 -8.60 19.62
CA ILE A 176 -2.83 -9.35 20.89
C ILE A 176 -1.84 -10.50 20.71
N VAL A 177 -1.98 -11.32 19.68
CA VAL A 177 -1.07 -12.44 19.39
C VAL A 177 0.36 -11.96 19.24
N THR A 178 0.59 -10.84 18.55
CA THR A 178 1.95 -10.27 18.41
C THR A 178 2.51 -9.79 19.75
N ALA A 179 1.70 -9.12 20.57
CA ALA A 179 2.12 -8.66 21.89
C ALA A 179 2.41 -9.83 22.85
N VAL A 180 1.56 -10.85 22.85
CA VAL A 180 1.73 -12.05 23.68
C VAL A 180 2.96 -12.85 23.25
N ALA A 181 3.15 -13.06 21.94
CA ALA A 181 4.34 -13.72 21.41
C ALA A 181 5.63 -13.00 21.84
N ALA A 182 5.61 -11.66 21.89
CA ALA A 182 6.73 -10.86 22.35
C ALA A 182 6.98 -10.97 23.86
N VAL A 183 5.93 -11.03 24.67
CA VAL A 183 6.06 -11.27 26.11
C VAL A 183 6.59 -12.68 26.39
N VAL A 184 6.10 -13.69 25.66
CA VAL A 184 6.59 -15.07 25.76
C VAL A 184 8.06 -15.15 25.36
N ALA A 185 8.45 -14.47 24.27
CA ALA A 185 9.84 -14.30 23.87
C ALA A 185 10.71 -13.70 24.99
N PHE A 186 10.20 -12.68 25.70
CA PHE A 186 10.90 -12.04 26.84
C PHE A 186 11.13 -13.01 28.00
N VAL A 187 10.12 -13.81 28.34
CA VAL A 187 10.16 -14.76 29.46
C VAL A 187 11.07 -15.96 29.13
N ILE A 188 11.12 -16.38 27.87
CA ILE A 188 11.96 -17.50 27.42
C ILE A 188 13.42 -17.08 27.24
N ALA A 189 13.69 -15.79 26.92
CA ALA A 189 15.04 -15.25 26.74
C ALA A 189 16.07 -15.67 27.82
N PRO A 190 15.79 -15.53 29.14
CA PRO A 190 16.72 -15.91 30.20
C PRO A 190 16.89 -17.43 30.39
N LEU A 191 16.02 -18.27 29.81
CA LEU A 191 16.08 -19.72 29.99
C LEU A 191 17.17 -20.39 29.13
N GLY A 192 17.79 -19.67 28.18
CA GLY A 192 18.90 -20.18 27.38
C GLY A 192 18.57 -21.38 26.46
N VAL A 193 17.29 -21.71 26.31
CA VAL A 193 16.81 -22.96 25.67
C VAL A 193 16.81 -22.96 24.14
N THR A 194 17.22 -21.87 23.48
CA THR A 194 17.12 -21.74 22.02
C THR A 194 18.49 -21.58 21.36
N PRO A 195 18.94 -22.53 20.55
CA PRO A 195 20.23 -22.44 19.84
C PRO A 195 20.23 -21.42 18.68
N LEU A 196 19.05 -20.88 18.32
CA LEU A 196 18.89 -20.00 17.16
C LEU A 196 19.28 -18.54 17.44
N ILE A 197 19.09 -18.06 18.67
CA ILE A 197 19.20 -16.65 19.05
C ILE A 197 19.74 -16.56 20.49
N GLY A 198 20.78 -15.76 20.73
CA GLY A 198 21.31 -15.52 22.09
C GLY A 198 20.30 -14.79 23.00
N ALA A 199 20.49 -14.87 24.32
CA ALA A 199 19.59 -14.29 25.31
C ALA A 199 19.31 -12.78 25.07
N GLN A 200 20.34 -12.03 24.70
CA GLN A 200 20.22 -10.61 24.35
C GLN A 200 19.36 -10.39 23.10
N GLY A 201 19.46 -11.25 22.09
CA GLY A 201 18.62 -11.20 20.91
C GLY A 201 17.13 -11.37 21.20
N TRP A 202 16.79 -12.29 22.11
CA TRP A 202 15.41 -12.48 22.54
C TRP A 202 14.83 -11.30 23.32
N GLN A 203 15.65 -10.62 24.15
CA GLN A 203 15.23 -9.40 24.84
C GLN A 203 14.78 -8.32 23.86
N TRP A 204 15.46 -8.20 22.73
CA TRP A 204 15.10 -7.21 21.71
C TRP A 204 13.92 -7.64 20.85
N VAL A 205 13.86 -8.91 20.43
CA VAL A 205 12.66 -9.47 19.77
C VAL A 205 11.42 -9.22 20.62
N ALA A 206 11.54 -9.36 21.94
CA ALA A 206 10.50 -8.99 22.88
C ALA A 206 10.18 -7.49 22.84
N VAL A 207 11.15 -6.60 23.05
CA VAL A 207 10.91 -5.14 23.05
C VAL A 207 10.22 -4.68 21.77
N PHE A 208 10.70 -5.09 20.60
CA PHE A 208 10.07 -4.66 19.34
C PHE A 208 8.77 -5.38 19.04
N GLY A 209 8.67 -6.67 19.32
CA GLY A 209 7.41 -7.40 19.18
C GLY A 209 6.32 -6.77 20.04
N THR A 210 6.67 -6.34 21.26
CA THR A 210 5.78 -5.60 22.16
C THR A 210 5.43 -4.24 21.56
N LEU A 211 6.41 -3.48 21.04
CA LEU A 211 6.14 -2.20 20.37
C LEU A 211 5.19 -2.37 19.17
N ILE A 212 5.40 -3.38 18.33
CA ILE A 212 4.54 -3.71 17.18
C ILE A 212 3.13 -4.08 17.66
N GLY A 213 3.05 -4.94 18.66
CA GLY A 213 1.80 -5.33 19.29
C GLY A 213 1.04 -4.12 19.83
N CYS A 214 1.72 -3.27 20.61
CA CYS A 214 1.17 -2.04 21.17
C CYS A 214 0.72 -1.04 20.09
N LEU A 215 1.51 -0.82 19.03
CA LEU A 215 1.12 0.07 17.93
C LEU A 215 -0.10 -0.46 17.18
N SER A 216 -0.15 -1.77 16.94
CA SER A 216 -1.29 -2.44 16.29
C SER A 216 -2.54 -2.36 17.16
N LEU A 217 -2.42 -2.57 18.47
CA LEU A 217 -3.51 -2.41 19.42
C LEU A 217 -3.97 -0.95 19.52
N ALA A 218 -3.04 0.00 19.58
CA ALA A 218 -3.36 1.43 19.63
C ALA A 218 -4.09 1.88 18.35
N TYR A 219 -3.71 1.35 17.19
CA TYR A 219 -4.43 1.56 15.93
C TYR A 219 -5.89 1.12 16.06
N GLN A 220 -6.11 -0.12 16.50
CA GLN A 220 -7.44 -0.73 16.59
C GLN A 220 -8.31 -0.08 17.66
N VAL A 221 -7.75 0.25 18.82
CA VAL A 221 -8.47 0.97 19.87
C VAL A 221 -8.88 2.36 19.38
N ARG A 222 -8.01 3.05 18.64
CA ARG A 222 -8.33 4.35 18.04
C ARG A 222 -9.45 4.23 17.01
N ASP A 223 -9.42 3.19 16.18
CA ASP A 223 -10.42 2.93 15.17
C ASP A 223 -11.80 2.62 15.79
N ARG A 224 -11.82 1.71 16.78
CA ARG A 224 -13.02 1.42 17.58
C ARG A 224 -13.56 2.64 18.30
N ARG A 225 -12.70 3.48 18.91
CA ARG A 225 -13.13 4.72 19.55
C ARG A 225 -13.78 5.67 18.56
N ARG A 226 -13.21 5.82 17.35
CA ARG A 226 -13.77 6.68 16.31
C ARG A 226 -15.13 6.22 15.86
N ALA A 227 -15.29 4.93 15.63
CA ALA A 227 -16.59 4.40 15.28
C ALA A 227 -17.60 4.44 16.41
N ALA A 228 -17.18 4.21 17.65
CA ALA A 228 -18.04 4.40 18.80
C ALA A 228 -18.51 5.86 18.90
N VAL A 229 -17.62 6.85 18.66
CA VAL A 229 -17.98 8.27 18.60
C VAL A 229 -18.95 8.53 17.46
N LEU A 230 -18.69 8.00 16.25
CA LEU A 230 -19.59 8.13 15.10
C LEU A 230 -20.98 7.54 15.38
N ARG A 231 -21.07 6.42 16.11
CA ARG A 231 -22.33 5.76 16.47
C ARG A 231 -23.09 6.44 17.61
N ARG A 232 -22.39 7.11 18.53
CA ARG A 232 -22.98 7.68 19.75
C ARG A 232 -23.33 9.15 19.65
N GLU A 233 -22.54 9.93 18.91
CA GLU A 233 -22.67 11.37 18.86
C GLU A 233 -23.19 11.82 17.50
N PRO A 234 -24.13 12.79 17.46
CA PRO A 234 -24.51 13.44 16.22
C PRO A 234 -23.27 14.03 15.51
N VAL A 235 -23.09 13.67 14.23
CA VAL A 235 -21.90 14.02 13.44
C VAL A 235 -22.25 14.97 12.29
N PRO A 236 -21.29 15.79 11.82
CA PRO A 236 -21.49 16.60 10.61
C PRO A 236 -21.82 15.71 9.41
N ALA A 237 -22.67 16.18 8.50
CA ALA A 237 -22.96 15.51 7.24
C ALA A 237 -22.74 16.45 6.05
N LEU A 238 -22.23 15.90 4.95
CA LEU A 238 -22.00 16.59 3.69
C LEU A 238 -22.64 15.81 2.55
N ARG A 239 -23.41 16.48 1.70
CA ARG A 239 -23.88 15.89 0.43
C ARG A 239 -22.72 15.89 -0.56
N VAL A 240 -22.50 14.74 -1.16
CA VAL A 240 -21.41 14.47 -2.10
C VAL A 240 -21.90 13.62 -3.26
N LEU A 241 -21.09 13.48 -4.29
CA LEU A 241 -21.28 12.47 -5.31
C LEU A 241 -20.28 11.34 -5.09
N VAL A 242 -20.67 10.12 -5.40
CA VAL A 242 -19.78 8.95 -5.35
C VAL A 242 -19.81 8.20 -6.66
N ARG A 243 -18.68 7.60 -6.99
CA ARG A 243 -18.56 6.63 -8.07
C ARG A 243 -17.66 5.52 -7.56
N GLU A 244 -18.13 4.28 -7.64
CA GLU A 244 -17.22 3.15 -7.47
C GLU A 244 -16.16 3.23 -8.55
N GLY A 245 -14.90 2.94 -8.21
CA GLY A 245 -13.85 2.86 -9.20
C GLY A 245 -14.33 1.96 -10.34
N GLY A 246 -14.27 2.48 -11.58
CA GLY A 246 -14.92 1.90 -12.77
C GLY A 246 -14.37 0.54 -13.22
N GLY A 247 -13.67 -0.16 -12.35
CA GLY A 247 -13.20 -1.51 -12.52
C GLY A 247 -13.59 -2.36 -11.34
N HIS A 248 -13.97 -3.62 -11.58
CA HIS A 248 -14.31 -4.64 -10.57
C HIS A 248 -13.26 -4.93 -9.48
N ASN A 249 -12.16 -4.19 -9.52
CA ASN A 249 -10.98 -4.36 -8.72
C ASN A 249 -10.44 -3.09 -8.09
N ASP A 250 -10.95 -1.94 -8.50
CA ASP A 250 -10.84 -0.75 -7.68
C ASP A 250 -12.01 -0.76 -6.70
N ARG A 251 -11.82 -1.43 -5.56
CA ARG A 251 -12.80 -1.41 -4.46
C ARG A 251 -12.91 -0.02 -3.81
N ARG A 252 -12.18 0.98 -4.31
CA ARG A 252 -12.30 2.34 -3.84
C ARG A 252 -13.55 2.96 -4.43
N THR A 253 -14.40 3.46 -3.57
CA THR A 253 -15.37 4.47 -3.90
C THR A 253 -14.65 5.81 -3.94
N TYR A 254 -14.79 6.53 -5.03
CA TYR A 254 -14.32 7.90 -5.14
C TYR A 254 -15.44 8.85 -4.76
N VAL A 255 -15.10 9.82 -3.92
CA VAL A 255 -16.02 10.90 -3.52
C VAL A 255 -15.69 12.14 -4.35
N PHE A 256 -16.70 12.77 -4.91
CA PHE A 256 -16.65 13.98 -5.71
C PHE A 256 -17.48 15.07 -5.03
N ALA A 257 -17.23 16.32 -5.43
CA ALA A 257 -18.04 17.45 -4.98
C ALA A 257 -19.49 17.29 -5.50
N ALA A 258 -20.46 17.84 -4.78
CA ALA A 258 -21.88 17.75 -5.11
C ALA A 258 -22.22 18.38 -6.47
N ASP A 259 -21.43 19.36 -6.90
CA ASP A 259 -21.55 20.09 -8.17
C ASP A 259 -20.65 19.52 -9.30
N ASP A 260 -19.79 18.52 -9.02
CA ASP A 260 -18.97 17.84 -10.04
C ASP A 260 -19.76 16.71 -10.71
N LEU A 261 -20.80 17.09 -11.47
CA LEU A 261 -21.71 16.18 -12.16
C LEU A 261 -21.02 15.30 -13.23
N GLU A 262 -19.82 15.66 -13.64
CA GLU A 262 -19.01 14.88 -14.58
C GLU A 262 -18.08 13.88 -13.87
N GLY A 263 -17.90 14.02 -12.55
CA GLY A 263 -17.01 13.19 -11.75
C GLY A 263 -15.57 13.28 -12.23
N ASN A 264 -15.12 14.49 -12.56
CA ASN A 264 -13.79 14.73 -13.12
C ASN A 264 -12.72 14.86 -12.03
N ARG A 265 -13.10 15.28 -10.82
CA ARG A 265 -12.17 15.69 -9.76
C ARG A 265 -12.45 14.91 -8.47
N PRO A 266 -11.96 13.66 -8.34
CA PRO A 266 -12.10 12.93 -7.09
C PRO A 266 -11.39 13.67 -5.95
N LEU A 267 -12.09 13.77 -4.82
CA LEU A 267 -11.68 14.43 -3.58
C LEU A 267 -11.06 13.45 -2.60
N LEU A 268 -11.74 12.32 -2.41
CA LEU A 268 -11.44 11.23 -1.48
C LEU A 268 -11.52 9.89 -2.23
N GLY A 269 -10.65 8.95 -1.88
CA GLY A 269 -10.67 7.60 -2.41
C GLY A 269 -10.70 6.66 -1.22
N CYS A 270 -11.72 5.83 -1.15
CA CYS A 270 -12.07 5.19 0.09
C CYS A 270 -12.53 3.73 -0.20
N TYR A 271 -11.92 2.73 0.45
CA TYR A 271 -12.32 1.33 0.38
C TYR A 271 -13.63 1.06 1.14
N THR A 272 -14.73 1.03 0.42
CA THR A 272 -16.05 0.78 1.01
C THR A 272 -16.27 -0.71 1.25
N ARG A 273 -16.82 -1.06 2.42
CA ARG A 273 -17.47 -2.36 2.65
C ARG A 273 -18.99 -2.18 2.61
N LEU A 274 -19.66 -3.02 1.84
CA LEU A 274 -21.12 -3.08 1.79
C LEU A 274 -21.63 -3.78 3.06
N ALA A 275 -22.62 -3.18 3.72
CA ALA A 275 -23.30 -3.81 4.84
C ALA A 275 -24.25 -4.91 4.34
N GLY A 276 -24.12 -6.14 4.86
CA GLY A 276 -25.20 -7.13 4.80
C GLY A 276 -25.37 -7.95 3.51
N SER A 277 -24.44 -7.91 2.54
CA SER A 277 -24.56 -8.75 1.33
C SER A 277 -23.27 -9.52 1.03
N GLU A 278 -23.31 -10.85 1.21
CA GLU A 278 -22.34 -11.77 0.59
C GLU A 278 -22.49 -11.81 -0.94
N SER A 279 -23.63 -11.33 -1.46
CA SER A 279 -23.87 -11.22 -2.89
C SER A 279 -23.34 -9.88 -3.41
N ARG A 280 -22.27 -9.96 -4.20
CA ARG A 280 -21.56 -8.83 -4.78
C ARG A 280 -22.53 -7.99 -5.63
N ALA A 281 -22.94 -6.82 -5.13
CA ALA A 281 -23.71 -5.86 -5.92
C ALA A 281 -22.95 -5.54 -7.23
N PRO A 282 -23.64 -5.37 -8.36
CA PRO A 282 -23.01 -5.03 -9.63
C PRO A 282 -22.22 -3.72 -9.47
N VAL A 283 -21.01 -3.68 -10.03
CA VAL A 283 -20.15 -2.50 -9.99
C VAL A 283 -20.83 -1.39 -10.78
N HIS A 284 -21.27 -0.33 -10.10
CA HIS A 284 -21.94 0.77 -10.76
C HIS A 284 -20.91 1.85 -11.11
N ASN A 285 -20.61 1.96 -12.40
CA ASN A 285 -19.69 3.00 -12.92
C ASN A 285 -20.36 4.38 -13.05
N ARG A 286 -21.63 4.53 -12.64
CA ARG A 286 -22.39 5.77 -12.71
C ARG A 286 -22.21 6.59 -11.43
N LEU A 287 -22.20 7.91 -11.56
CA LEU A 287 -22.22 8.81 -10.41
C LEU A 287 -23.54 8.65 -9.65
N ARG A 288 -23.45 8.59 -8.32
CA ARG A 288 -24.58 8.47 -7.42
C ARG A 288 -24.49 9.58 -6.38
N GLU A 289 -25.62 10.12 -5.98
CA GLU A 289 -25.64 11.00 -4.82
C GLU A 289 -25.34 10.17 -3.56
N ALA A 290 -24.60 10.77 -2.63
CA ALA A 290 -24.28 10.18 -1.34
C ALA A 290 -24.21 11.24 -0.24
N VAL A 291 -24.32 10.79 1.01
CA VAL A 291 -24.10 11.61 2.20
C VAL A 291 -22.90 11.07 2.95
N LEU A 292 -21.91 11.95 3.15
CA LEU A 292 -20.71 11.71 3.91
C LEU A 292 -20.94 12.17 5.36
N PHE A 293 -20.98 11.24 6.30
CA PHE A 293 -21.06 11.50 7.74
C PHE A 293 -19.68 11.47 8.38
N GLY A 294 -19.38 12.50 9.17
CA GLY A 294 -18.09 12.71 9.80
C GLY A 294 -17.22 13.74 9.08
N PRO A 295 -16.23 14.33 9.76
CA PRO A 295 -15.42 15.40 9.19
C PRO A 295 -14.37 14.84 8.21
N PRO A 296 -14.34 15.28 6.95
CA PRO A 296 -13.40 14.76 5.96
C PRO A 296 -11.96 15.15 6.31
N HIS A 297 -11.13 14.18 6.66
CA HIS A 297 -9.68 14.35 6.81
C HIS A 297 -8.95 13.01 6.72
N PRO A 298 -7.65 12.97 6.37
CA PRO A 298 -6.86 11.74 6.30
C PRO A 298 -6.94 10.96 7.62
N GLY A 299 -7.28 9.68 7.52
CA GLY A 299 -7.50 8.79 8.64
C GLY A 299 -8.60 9.26 9.59
N GLY A 300 -9.63 10.00 9.13
CA GLY A 300 -10.88 10.20 9.86
C GLY A 300 -11.80 8.99 9.68
N GLY A 301 -12.68 8.72 10.65
CA GLY A 301 -13.76 7.75 10.44
C GLY A 301 -14.87 8.45 9.66
N LEU A 302 -15.34 7.84 8.56
CA LEU A 302 -16.33 8.44 7.65
C LEU A 302 -17.36 7.39 7.22
N VAL A 303 -18.65 7.69 7.36
CA VAL A 303 -19.72 6.80 6.87
C VAL A 303 -20.30 7.37 5.57
N LEU A 304 -20.45 6.55 4.54
CA LEU A 304 -20.88 6.98 3.19
C LEU A 304 -22.20 6.32 2.80
N VAL A 305 -23.30 7.03 2.98
CA VAL A 305 -24.62 6.51 2.60
C VAL A 305 -24.87 6.83 1.14
N SER A 306 -25.03 5.83 0.29
CA SER A 306 -25.28 5.97 -1.16
C SER A 306 -26.55 5.21 -1.55
N SER A 307 -27.11 5.52 -2.71
CA SER A 307 -28.08 4.63 -3.35
C SER A 307 -27.36 3.38 -3.90
N ASP A 308 -27.96 2.19 -3.85
CA ASP A 308 -27.47 1.00 -4.58
C ASP A 308 -28.12 0.85 -5.97
N GLY A 309 -29.02 1.75 -6.35
CA GLY A 309 -29.77 1.64 -7.61
C GLY A 309 -30.95 0.66 -7.58
N GLN A 310 -31.22 -0.01 -6.45
CA GLN A 310 -32.49 -0.69 -6.13
C GLN A 310 -33.29 0.14 -5.11
N GLU A 311 -34.56 -0.22 -4.89
CA GLU A 311 -35.52 0.54 -4.07
C GLU A 311 -35.13 0.70 -2.59
N ALA A 312 -34.09 0.01 -2.11
CA ALA A 312 -33.56 0.13 -0.76
C ALA A 312 -32.16 0.80 -0.79
N PRO A 313 -31.90 1.86 -0.01
CA PRO A 313 -30.59 2.50 0.00
C PRO A 313 -29.49 1.53 0.47
N GLY A 314 -28.58 1.15 -0.44
CA GLY A 314 -27.39 0.38 -0.11
C GLY A 314 -26.43 1.16 0.77
N LEU A 315 -26.29 0.70 2.00
CA LEU A 315 -25.43 1.34 2.97
C LEU A 315 -23.97 0.92 2.79
N CYS A 316 -23.12 1.88 2.40
CA CYS A 316 -21.68 1.71 2.37
C CYS A 316 -21.06 2.33 3.63
N ILE A 317 -20.20 1.60 4.33
CA ILE A 317 -19.56 2.13 5.53
C ILE A 317 -18.07 1.92 5.42
N GLU A 318 -17.33 2.97 5.75
CA GLU A 318 -15.90 2.96 5.62
C GLU A 318 -15.18 3.50 6.86
N TRP A 319 -13.95 3.01 7.05
CA TRP A 319 -13.19 3.16 8.26
C TRP A 319 -11.77 3.70 8.02
N ASP A 320 -11.37 4.01 6.77
CA ASP A 320 -10.08 4.66 6.52
C ASP A 320 -10.07 5.54 5.27
N SER A 321 -10.33 6.83 5.44
CA SER A 321 -10.27 7.78 4.35
C SER A 321 -8.83 8.23 4.09
N GLU A 322 -8.24 7.81 2.98
CA GLU A 322 -7.08 8.50 2.42
C GLU A 322 -7.58 9.64 1.50
N PRO A 323 -6.97 10.84 1.56
CA PRO A 323 -7.28 11.86 0.57
C PRO A 323 -7.00 11.26 -0.80
N ALA A 324 -7.98 11.29 -1.72
CA ALA A 324 -7.75 10.77 -3.06
C ALA A 324 -6.55 11.52 -3.58
N ARG A 325 -5.46 10.80 -3.86
CA ARG A 325 -4.46 11.37 -4.74
C ARG A 325 -5.20 11.72 -6.02
N GLN A 326 -4.68 12.68 -6.76
CA GLN A 326 -5.10 12.84 -8.15
C GLN A 326 -4.58 11.59 -8.89
N GLU A 327 -5.15 10.43 -8.57
CA GLU A 327 -5.16 9.28 -9.43
C GLU A 327 -5.98 9.77 -10.59
N TYR A 328 -5.24 9.95 -11.69
CA TYR A 328 -5.67 10.18 -13.06
C TYR A 328 -7.17 10.32 -13.14
N SER A 329 -7.65 11.53 -13.48
CA SER A 329 -8.99 11.61 -14.08
C SER A 329 -9.08 10.43 -15.03
N VAL A 330 -10.21 9.74 -14.98
CA VAL A 330 -10.58 8.78 -16.00
C VAL A 330 -10.84 9.62 -17.27
N ASP A 331 -9.83 10.37 -17.73
CA ASP A 331 -9.72 10.87 -19.07
C ASP A 331 -10.00 9.68 -19.97
N ARG A 332 -10.99 9.88 -20.83
CA ARG A 332 -11.57 8.96 -21.81
C ARG A 332 -10.86 7.59 -21.92
N PRO A 333 -11.64 6.48 -21.90
CA PRO A 333 -11.10 5.15 -22.22
C PRO A 333 -10.17 5.28 -23.42
N GLU A 334 -9.01 4.62 -23.32
CA GLU A 334 -8.04 4.56 -24.41
C GLU A 334 -8.83 4.39 -25.71
N ARG A 335 -8.72 5.35 -26.65
CA ARG A 335 -9.44 5.29 -27.92
C ARG A 335 -8.82 4.17 -28.72
N LEU A 336 -9.17 2.94 -28.37
CA LEU A 336 -8.96 1.77 -29.19
C LEU A 336 -9.87 1.99 -30.40
N GLY A 337 -9.24 2.34 -31.53
CA GLY A 337 -9.90 2.20 -32.81
C GLY A 337 -9.93 0.71 -33.17
N PRO A 338 -10.92 0.23 -33.93
CA PRO A 338 -10.83 -1.08 -34.56
C PRO A 338 -9.54 -1.12 -35.38
N GLY A 339 -8.63 -2.02 -35.02
CA GLY A 339 -7.30 -2.11 -35.58
C GLY A 339 -6.92 -3.56 -35.81
N ALA A 340 -6.27 -3.85 -36.94
CA ALA A 340 -5.87 -5.21 -37.29
C ALA A 340 -4.71 -5.72 -36.42
N ALA A 341 -3.80 -4.82 -36.04
CA ALA A 341 -2.53 -5.17 -35.40
C ALA A 341 -2.69 -5.55 -33.91
N PRO A 342 -1.86 -6.48 -33.39
CA PRO A 342 -1.83 -6.84 -31.98
C PRO A 342 -1.48 -5.64 -31.08
N VAL A 343 -2.17 -5.53 -29.94
CA VAL A 343 -1.93 -4.47 -28.96
C VAL A 343 -1.08 -5.02 -27.83
N SER A 344 0.02 -4.35 -27.49
CA SER A 344 0.90 -4.78 -26.40
C SER A 344 1.12 -3.70 -25.34
N TRP A 345 1.07 -4.12 -24.08
CA TRP A 345 1.42 -3.30 -22.92
C TRP A 345 2.59 -3.94 -22.20
N GLY A 346 3.52 -3.15 -21.69
CA GLY A 346 4.65 -3.66 -20.91
C GLY A 346 5.26 -2.60 -19.99
N PRO A 347 6.33 -2.92 -19.25
CA PRO A 347 6.90 -2.03 -18.27
C PRO A 347 7.43 -0.78 -18.95
N GLY A 348 7.02 0.36 -18.41
CA GLY A 348 7.67 1.62 -18.73
C GLY A 348 9.10 1.67 -18.19
N THR A 349 9.91 2.57 -18.73
CA THR A 349 11.31 2.78 -18.32
C THR A 349 11.48 2.97 -16.82
N GLY A 350 10.54 3.66 -16.16
CA GLY A 350 10.57 3.86 -14.69
C GLY A 350 10.38 2.56 -13.90
N SER A 351 9.52 1.64 -14.36
CA SER A 351 9.34 0.34 -13.72
C SER A 351 10.61 -0.51 -13.86
N ARG A 352 11.24 -0.50 -15.04
CA ARG A 352 12.51 -1.20 -15.26
C ARG A 352 13.64 -0.63 -14.41
N LEU A 353 13.75 0.69 -14.34
CA LEU A 353 14.75 1.35 -13.51
C LEU A 353 14.56 1.03 -12.03
N CYS A 354 13.31 1.02 -11.54
CA CYS A 354 13.01 0.62 -10.17
C CYS A 354 13.44 -0.83 -9.89
N ALA A 355 13.16 -1.74 -10.83
CA ALA A 355 13.59 -3.13 -10.71
C ALA A 355 15.12 -3.27 -10.70
N VAL A 356 15.84 -2.55 -11.57
CA VAL A 356 17.31 -2.50 -11.58
C VAL A 356 17.86 -1.98 -10.26
N VAL A 357 17.30 -0.89 -9.72
CA VAL A 357 17.77 -0.31 -8.46
C VAL A 357 17.54 -1.27 -7.28
N VAL A 358 16.37 -1.92 -7.22
CA VAL A 358 16.07 -2.91 -6.18
C VAL A 358 16.99 -4.11 -6.29
N GLU A 359 17.20 -4.65 -7.50
CA GLU A 359 18.11 -5.78 -7.73
C GLU A 359 19.56 -5.42 -7.39
N ALA A 360 20.04 -4.26 -7.82
CA ALA A 360 21.38 -3.78 -7.51
C ALA A 360 21.57 -3.59 -6.00
N ALA A 361 20.56 -3.09 -5.29
CA ALA A 361 20.59 -2.98 -3.83
C ALA A 361 20.63 -4.36 -3.15
N LEU A 362 19.87 -5.34 -3.63
CA LEU A 362 19.91 -6.72 -3.12
C LEU A 362 21.30 -7.34 -3.31
N ILE A 363 21.86 -7.24 -4.52
CA ILE A 363 23.21 -7.74 -4.82
C ILE A 363 24.26 -7.02 -3.97
N ALA A 364 24.15 -5.69 -3.82
CA ALA A 364 25.05 -4.91 -2.97
C ALA A 364 24.98 -5.36 -1.50
N CYS A 365 23.78 -5.69 -0.98
CA CYS A 365 23.64 -6.26 0.37
C CYS A 365 24.34 -7.62 0.49
N VAL A 366 24.20 -8.51 -0.51
CA VAL A 366 24.90 -9.81 -0.53
C VAL A 366 26.41 -9.61 -0.55
N VAL A 367 26.91 -8.76 -1.43
CA VAL A 367 28.34 -8.45 -1.54
C VAL A 367 28.85 -7.82 -0.26
N ALA A 368 28.11 -6.90 0.37
CA ALA A 368 28.50 -6.28 1.63
C ALA A 368 28.60 -7.31 2.75
N VAL A 369 27.64 -8.23 2.87
CA VAL A 369 27.72 -9.31 3.87
C VAL A 369 28.95 -10.19 3.63
N LEU A 370 29.19 -10.60 2.38
CA LEU A 370 30.36 -11.42 2.04
C LEU A 370 31.68 -10.67 2.22
N ALA A 371 31.75 -9.39 1.89
CA ALA A 371 32.98 -8.60 1.97
C ALA A 371 33.35 -8.20 3.40
N VAL A 372 32.36 -7.85 4.22
CA VAL A 372 32.57 -7.41 5.61
C VAL A 372 32.75 -8.60 6.55
N TRP A 373 31.97 -9.67 6.36
CA TRP A 373 31.93 -10.78 7.31
C TRP A 373 32.60 -12.05 6.79
N GLY A 374 32.75 -12.21 5.46
CA GLY A 374 33.26 -13.44 4.85
C GLY A 374 32.60 -14.69 5.44
N GLY A 375 33.44 -15.66 5.82
CA GLY A 375 33.08 -16.91 6.50
C GLY A 375 32.55 -16.78 7.94
N ALA A 376 32.57 -15.58 8.50
CA ALA A 376 32.16 -15.32 9.88
C ALA A 376 30.71 -14.80 9.98
N ALA A 377 30.01 -14.65 8.85
CA ALA A 377 28.62 -14.24 8.86
C ALA A 377 27.76 -15.29 9.60
N PRO A 378 26.91 -14.90 10.56
CA PRO A 378 26.02 -15.85 11.22
C PRO A 378 25.12 -16.55 10.20
N LEU A 379 25.02 -17.87 10.31
CA LEU A 379 24.26 -18.73 9.40
C LEU A 379 22.80 -18.25 9.21
N GLN A 380 22.20 -17.74 10.28
CA GLN A 380 20.84 -17.19 10.28
C GLN A 380 20.72 -15.96 9.35
N LEU A 381 21.68 -15.03 9.40
CA LEU A 381 21.68 -13.85 8.52
C LEU A 381 21.82 -14.27 7.07
N ARG A 382 22.69 -15.24 6.77
CA ARG A 382 22.88 -15.81 5.44
C ARG A 382 21.61 -16.48 4.92
N ILE A 383 20.94 -17.27 5.76
CA ILE A 383 19.66 -17.92 5.42
C ILE A 383 18.58 -16.87 5.17
N VAL A 384 18.44 -15.87 6.05
CA VAL A 384 17.42 -14.80 5.90
C VAL A 384 17.67 -14.01 4.63
N LEU A 385 18.91 -13.62 4.36
CA LEU A 385 19.27 -12.86 3.16
C LEU A 385 19.08 -13.69 1.88
N ALA A 386 19.47 -14.98 1.90
CA ALA A 386 19.23 -15.91 0.79
C ALA A 386 17.73 -16.08 0.51
N ILE A 387 16.91 -16.30 1.55
CA ILE A 387 15.45 -16.36 1.42
C ILE A 387 14.91 -15.05 0.87
N PHE A 388 15.39 -13.90 1.36
CA PHE A 388 14.93 -12.59 0.92
C PHE A 388 15.26 -12.33 -0.56
N VAL A 389 16.48 -12.62 -1.01
CA VAL A 389 16.91 -12.51 -2.42
C VAL A 389 16.05 -13.43 -3.31
N LEU A 390 15.86 -14.68 -2.91
CA LEU A 390 15.04 -15.64 -3.66
C LEU A 390 13.56 -15.24 -3.69
N ALA A 391 12.99 -14.78 -2.58
CA ALA A 391 11.59 -14.38 -2.46
C ALA A 391 11.26 -13.13 -3.30
N ASN A 392 12.22 -12.23 -3.53
CA ASN A 392 12.03 -11.05 -4.37
C ASN A 392 12.16 -11.34 -5.89
N THR A 393 12.75 -12.48 -6.26
CA THR A 393 12.99 -12.87 -7.67
C THR A 393 11.72 -12.79 -8.52
N PRO A 394 10.56 -13.36 -8.13
CA PRO A 394 9.36 -13.30 -8.96
C PRO A 394 8.86 -11.87 -9.16
N VAL A 395 8.93 -11.02 -8.12
CA VAL A 395 8.49 -9.62 -8.19
C VAL A 395 9.36 -8.83 -9.14
N ILE A 396 10.69 -8.95 -9.01
CA ILE A 396 11.66 -8.23 -9.84
C ILE A 396 11.57 -8.71 -11.29
N ALA A 397 11.49 -10.03 -11.51
CA ALA A 397 11.31 -10.62 -12.84
C ALA A 397 10.04 -10.09 -13.52
N THR A 398 8.91 -10.05 -12.81
CA THR A 398 7.67 -9.50 -13.38
C THR A 398 7.80 -8.01 -13.67
N GLN A 399 8.43 -7.20 -12.80
CA GLN A 399 8.68 -5.78 -13.09
C GLN A 399 9.51 -5.53 -14.35
N PHE A 400 10.48 -6.42 -14.64
CA PHE A 400 11.33 -6.32 -15.82
C PHE A 400 10.63 -6.72 -17.12
N SER A 401 9.82 -7.77 -17.10
CA SER A 401 9.40 -8.46 -18.32
C SER A 401 7.91 -8.62 -18.50
N TRP A 402 7.06 -8.07 -17.63
CA TRP A 402 5.61 -8.20 -17.85
C TRP A 402 5.25 -7.62 -19.22
N ARG A 403 4.60 -8.37 -20.09
CA ARG A 403 4.18 -7.85 -21.37
C ARG A 403 2.88 -8.54 -21.74
N VAL A 404 1.77 -7.84 -21.60
CA VAL A 404 0.49 -8.40 -22.03
C VAL A 404 0.27 -8.01 -23.48
N THR A 405 0.07 -9.00 -24.33
CA THR A 405 -0.21 -8.80 -25.75
C THR A 405 -1.58 -9.37 -26.06
N ALA A 406 -2.47 -8.54 -26.57
CA ALA A 406 -3.77 -8.94 -27.07
C ALA A 406 -3.67 -9.17 -28.58
N ASP A 407 -4.21 -10.29 -29.04
CA ASP A 407 -4.32 -10.64 -30.45
C ASP A 407 -5.69 -11.25 -30.77
N SER A 408 -5.87 -11.77 -31.99
CA SER A 408 -7.13 -12.38 -32.41
C SER A 408 -7.52 -13.62 -31.61
N THR A 409 -6.55 -14.34 -31.05
CA THR A 409 -6.78 -15.60 -30.32
C THR A 409 -7.08 -15.37 -28.84
N GLY A 410 -6.54 -14.30 -28.25
CA GLY A 410 -6.72 -14.02 -26.84
C GLY A 410 -5.68 -13.05 -26.27
N LEU A 411 -5.35 -13.28 -25.00
CA LEU A 411 -4.33 -12.55 -24.27
C LEU A 411 -3.12 -13.44 -24.00
N TRP A 412 -1.95 -12.96 -24.37
CA TRP A 412 -0.66 -13.54 -24.00
C TRP A 412 -0.10 -12.76 -22.81
N ALA A 413 0.03 -13.44 -21.68
CA ALA A 413 0.57 -12.86 -20.45
C ALA A 413 1.75 -13.69 -19.93
N PRO A 414 2.96 -13.12 -19.83
CA PRO A 414 4.09 -13.78 -19.21
C PRO A 414 3.86 -13.85 -17.71
N GLY A 415 3.71 -15.07 -17.20
CA GLY A 415 4.03 -15.35 -15.82
C GLY A 415 5.55 -15.27 -15.61
N TRP A 416 6.00 -15.36 -14.36
CA TRP A 416 7.43 -15.26 -14.07
C TRP A 416 8.27 -16.42 -14.68
N ARG A 417 7.67 -17.59 -14.92
CA ARG A 417 8.34 -18.76 -15.57
C ARG A 417 7.98 -18.95 -17.04
N GLN A 418 6.74 -18.65 -17.43
CA GLN A 418 6.18 -19.11 -18.71
C GLN A 418 5.12 -18.13 -19.21
N VAL A 419 5.04 -17.98 -20.53
CA VAL A 419 3.98 -17.22 -21.19
C VAL A 419 2.73 -18.08 -21.23
N ARG A 420 1.62 -17.53 -20.74
CA ARG A 420 0.31 -18.20 -20.73
C ARG A 420 -0.61 -17.48 -21.71
N HIS A 421 -1.33 -18.27 -22.49
CA HIS A 421 -2.39 -17.79 -23.35
C HIS A 421 -3.73 -17.91 -22.63
N VAL A 422 -4.53 -16.84 -22.66
CA VAL A 422 -5.91 -16.82 -22.18
C VAL A 422 -6.80 -16.50 -23.38
N PRO A 423 -7.49 -17.51 -23.95
CA PRO A 423 -8.42 -17.30 -25.04
C PRO A 423 -9.51 -16.30 -24.64
N TRP A 424 -10.01 -15.50 -25.59
CA TRP A 424 -11.06 -14.52 -25.32
C TRP A 424 -12.34 -15.16 -24.72
N GLY A 425 -12.69 -16.38 -25.13
CA GLY A 425 -13.85 -17.10 -24.61
C GLY A 425 -13.67 -17.63 -23.18
N GLU A 426 -12.43 -17.75 -22.70
CA GLU A 426 -12.13 -18.18 -21.33
C GLU A 426 -11.84 -16.99 -20.40
N LEU A 427 -11.70 -15.77 -20.95
CA LEU A 427 -11.45 -14.57 -20.17
C LEU A 427 -12.70 -14.19 -19.38
N ASP A 428 -12.69 -14.52 -18.09
CA ASP A 428 -13.77 -14.16 -17.17
C ASP A 428 -13.62 -12.70 -16.74
N GLN A 429 -12.43 -12.32 -16.25
CA GLN A 429 -12.29 -10.99 -15.66
C GLN A 429 -10.85 -10.49 -15.53
N VAL A 430 -10.67 -9.16 -15.65
CA VAL A 430 -9.39 -8.50 -15.34
C VAL A 430 -9.42 -7.62 -14.09
N ARG A 431 -8.40 -7.90 -13.29
CA ARG A 431 -8.07 -7.72 -11.88
C ARG A 431 -7.11 -6.65 -11.31
N LEU A 432 -7.27 -5.33 -11.41
CA LEU A 432 -6.24 -4.41 -10.85
C LEU A 432 -6.08 -4.49 -9.31
N TRP A 433 -4.87 -4.75 -8.79
CA TRP A 433 -4.57 -4.77 -7.35
C TRP A 433 -3.55 -3.67 -7.01
N GLU A 434 -3.42 -3.28 -5.74
CA GLU A 434 -2.39 -2.34 -5.24
C GLU A 434 -0.96 -2.60 -5.73
N ARG A 435 -0.60 -3.84 -6.08
CA ARG A 435 0.74 -4.23 -6.52
C ARG A 435 0.81 -4.68 -7.98
N GLY A 436 -0.26 -4.65 -8.76
CA GLY A 436 -0.27 -5.24 -10.11
C GLY A 436 -1.66 -5.46 -10.68
N PHE A 437 -1.84 -6.49 -11.52
CA PHE A 437 -3.17 -6.94 -11.93
C PHE A 437 -3.24 -8.44 -12.16
N ASN A 438 -4.44 -9.01 -12.05
CA ASN A 438 -4.72 -10.43 -12.20
C ASN A 438 -5.66 -10.68 -13.40
N ILE A 439 -5.37 -11.67 -14.25
CA ILE A 439 -6.25 -12.10 -15.34
C ILE A 439 -6.92 -13.40 -14.92
N LEU A 440 -8.23 -13.35 -14.67
CA LEU A 440 -9.02 -14.50 -14.25
C LEU A 440 -9.60 -15.23 -15.45
N ARG A 441 -9.55 -16.56 -15.37
CA ARG A 441 -10.07 -17.49 -16.35
C ARG A 441 -11.34 -18.15 -15.82
N SER A 442 -12.31 -18.37 -16.70
CA SER A 442 -13.56 -19.07 -16.37
C SER A 442 -13.25 -20.49 -15.83
N GLY A 443 -13.83 -20.82 -14.67
CA GLY A 443 -13.68 -22.14 -14.02
C GLY A 443 -12.49 -22.32 -13.06
N GLU A 444 -11.49 -21.42 -13.05
CA GLU A 444 -10.29 -21.57 -12.17
C GLU A 444 -10.39 -20.81 -10.82
N GLY A 445 -11.52 -20.16 -10.54
CA GLY A 445 -11.72 -19.42 -9.29
C GLY A 445 -10.65 -18.32 -9.09
N ALA A 446 -10.13 -18.17 -7.86
CA ALA A 446 -9.16 -17.12 -7.52
C ALA A 446 -7.74 -17.32 -8.11
N ARG A 447 -7.45 -18.43 -8.80
CA ARG A 447 -6.10 -18.77 -9.32
C ARG A 447 -5.84 -18.22 -10.73
N GLY A 448 -6.04 -16.92 -10.93
CA GLY A 448 -5.72 -16.27 -12.20
C GLY A 448 -4.22 -16.08 -12.46
N ILE A 449 -3.90 -15.52 -13.62
CA ILE A 449 -2.54 -15.08 -13.97
C ILE A 449 -2.26 -13.77 -13.25
N GLU A 450 -1.46 -13.85 -12.19
CA GLU A 450 -1.05 -12.69 -11.41
C GLU A 450 0.20 -12.04 -12.00
N ILE A 451 0.08 -10.76 -12.32
CA ILE A 451 1.19 -9.93 -12.81
C ILE A 451 1.53 -8.91 -11.72
N TYR A 452 2.61 -9.20 -10.99
CA TYR A 452 3.11 -8.44 -9.84
C TYR A 452 4.03 -7.28 -10.20
N GLY A 453 4.15 -6.31 -9.30
CA GLY A 453 5.12 -5.22 -9.33
C GLY A 453 4.88 -4.15 -10.41
N VAL A 454 3.79 -4.26 -11.17
CA VAL A 454 3.57 -3.42 -12.36
C VAL A 454 3.24 -1.96 -12.02
N VAL A 455 2.69 -1.74 -10.83
CA VAL A 455 2.34 -0.40 -10.36
C VAL A 455 3.53 0.13 -9.57
N ALA A 456 4.33 1.01 -10.19
CA ALA A 456 5.33 1.78 -9.47
C ALA A 456 4.65 2.52 -8.30
N PRO A 457 5.34 2.73 -7.16
CA PRO A 457 4.77 3.44 -6.03
C PRO A 457 4.06 4.71 -6.47
N ALA A 458 2.83 4.95 -6.01
CA ALA A 458 1.96 6.01 -6.54
C ALA A 458 2.60 7.42 -6.56
N TRP A 459 3.55 7.68 -5.66
CA TRP A 459 4.33 8.93 -5.62
C TRP A 459 5.25 9.11 -6.84
N LEU A 460 5.81 8.02 -7.37
CA LEU A 460 6.68 8.01 -8.56
C LEU A 460 5.84 8.36 -9.80
N ASN A 461 4.65 7.77 -9.93
CA ASN A 461 3.73 8.06 -11.03
C ASN A 461 3.22 9.50 -10.99
N GLY A 462 2.94 10.04 -9.79
CA GLY A 462 2.52 11.44 -9.61
C GLY A 462 3.59 12.46 -10.03
N ARG A 463 4.88 12.15 -9.88
CA ARG A 463 6.00 13.00 -10.33
C ARG A 463 6.04 13.12 -11.86
N PHE A 464 5.75 12.04 -12.57
CA PHE A 464 5.87 11.98 -14.03
C PHE A 464 4.55 12.26 -14.78
N ARG A 465 3.42 12.47 -14.08
CA ARG A 465 2.08 12.72 -14.67
C ARG A 465 1.71 11.72 -15.79
N ARG A 466 2.22 10.49 -15.76
CA ARG A 466 1.98 9.46 -16.80
C ARG A 466 1.12 8.34 -16.22
N ARG A 467 0.01 8.02 -16.90
CA ARG A 467 -0.85 6.88 -16.53
C ARG A 467 -0.01 5.62 -16.34
N PRO A 468 -0.19 4.88 -15.23
CA PRO A 468 0.49 3.60 -15.04
C PRO A 468 0.18 2.71 -16.23
N VAL A 469 1.19 2.10 -16.85
CA VAL A 469 0.98 1.27 -18.04
C VAL A 469 0.10 0.06 -17.71
N ALA A 470 0.14 -0.44 -16.46
CA ALA A 470 -0.80 -1.44 -15.95
C ALA A 470 -2.26 -1.01 -16.08
N LEU A 471 -2.57 0.23 -15.70
CA LEU A 471 -3.95 0.72 -15.71
C LEU A 471 -4.48 0.76 -17.15
N ARG A 472 -3.67 1.26 -18.08
CA ARG A 472 -3.99 1.23 -19.52
C ARG A 472 -4.21 -0.19 -20.04
N ALA A 473 -3.35 -1.13 -19.64
CA ALA A 473 -3.51 -2.53 -20.01
C ALA A 473 -4.85 -3.09 -19.52
N VAL A 474 -5.19 -2.88 -18.24
CA VAL A 474 -6.46 -3.35 -17.67
C VAL A 474 -7.67 -2.71 -18.35
N ASP A 475 -7.64 -1.40 -18.58
CA ASP A 475 -8.74 -0.68 -19.22
C ASP A 475 -8.92 -1.11 -20.68
N GLY A 476 -7.82 -1.25 -21.43
CA GLY A 476 -7.84 -1.72 -22.81
C GLY A 476 -8.35 -3.16 -22.93
N ILE A 477 -7.90 -4.06 -22.04
CA ILE A 477 -8.39 -5.44 -22.01
C ILE A 477 -9.89 -5.51 -21.70
N ARG A 478 -10.36 -4.71 -20.74
CA ARG A 478 -11.80 -4.64 -20.41
C ARG A 478 -12.63 -4.08 -21.55
N ALA A 479 -12.12 -3.07 -22.26
CA ALA A 479 -12.79 -2.54 -23.45
C ALA A 479 -12.96 -3.62 -24.53
N MET A 480 -11.92 -4.40 -24.83
CA MET A 480 -11.99 -5.52 -25.78
C MET A 480 -12.83 -6.72 -25.29
N GLN A 481 -12.97 -6.87 -23.97
CA GLN A 481 -13.87 -7.86 -23.38
C GLN A 481 -15.33 -7.43 -23.58
N ALA A 482 -15.64 -6.15 -23.35
CA ALA A 482 -16.99 -5.58 -23.48
C ALA A 482 -17.44 -5.42 -24.94
N ASP A 483 -16.50 -5.12 -25.84
CA ASP A 483 -16.77 -4.96 -27.28
C ASP A 483 -15.80 -5.81 -28.10
N ALA A 484 -16.32 -6.86 -28.73
CA ALA A 484 -15.53 -7.76 -29.56
C ALA A 484 -14.99 -7.08 -30.84
N ALA A 485 -15.60 -5.99 -31.30
CA ALA A 485 -15.12 -5.24 -32.47
C ALA A 485 -13.81 -4.50 -32.20
N LEU A 486 -13.44 -4.32 -30.93
CA LEU A 486 -12.16 -3.71 -30.53
C LEU A 486 -11.01 -4.72 -30.48
N ARG A 487 -11.28 -6.02 -30.65
CA ARG A 487 -10.23 -7.05 -30.60
C ARG A 487 -9.38 -7.00 -31.87
N PRO A 488 -8.05 -7.19 -31.75
CA PRO A 488 -7.19 -7.33 -32.92
C PRO A 488 -7.61 -8.51 -33.80
N THR A 489 -7.43 -8.38 -35.11
CA THR A 489 -7.75 -9.46 -36.06
C THR A 489 -6.53 -10.29 -36.45
N GLU A 490 -5.32 -9.77 -36.26
CA GLU A 490 -4.07 -10.47 -36.52
C GLU A 490 -3.60 -11.28 -35.31
N GLU A 491 -2.89 -12.38 -35.57
CA GLU A 491 -2.21 -13.16 -34.53
C GLU A 491 -0.87 -12.52 -34.16
N SER A 492 -0.53 -12.54 -32.88
CA SER A 492 0.76 -12.02 -32.41
C SER A 492 1.93 -12.92 -32.81
N THR A 493 3.07 -12.35 -33.19
CA THR A 493 4.30 -13.13 -33.41
C THR A 493 4.92 -13.58 -32.08
N MET A 494 5.70 -14.66 -32.06
CA MET A 494 6.39 -15.14 -30.85
C MET A 494 7.23 -14.06 -30.15
N GLU A 495 7.83 -13.13 -30.89
CA GLU A 495 8.62 -12.02 -30.30
C GLU A 495 7.74 -11.00 -29.57
N SER A 496 6.52 -10.79 -30.05
CA SER A 496 5.57 -9.85 -29.45
C SER A 496 4.88 -10.39 -28.19
N ARG A 497 4.85 -11.71 -27.98
CA ARG A 497 4.27 -12.39 -26.79
C ARG A 497 5.11 -12.23 -25.52
N GLY A 498 6.31 -11.64 -25.63
CA GLY A 498 7.23 -11.41 -24.51
C GLY A 498 8.08 -12.63 -24.16
N ARG A 499 9.15 -12.42 -23.37
CA ARG A 499 10.04 -13.48 -22.89
C ARG A 499 10.05 -13.48 -21.36
N PRO A 500 9.83 -14.62 -20.68
CA PRO A 500 9.92 -14.68 -19.23
C PRO A 500 11.40 -14.57 -18.81
N VAL A 501 11.77 -13.50 -18.10
CA VAL A 501 13.15 -13.32 -17.59
C VAL A 501 13.36 -13.97 -16.22
N GLY A 502 12.33 -14.61 -15.65
CA GLY A 502 12.40 -15.11 -14.28
C GLY A 502 13.35 -16.28 -14.07
N LEU A 503 13.60 -17.13 -15.08
CA LEU A 503 14.60 -18.19 -14.97
C LEU A 503 16.04 -17.62 -14.94
N PRO A 504 16.46 -16.75 -15.89
CA PRO A 504 17.74 -16.06 -15.78
C PRO A 504 17.93 -15.33 -14.45
N LEU A 505 16.91 -14.59 -13.99
CA LEU A 505 16.98 -13.87 -12.72
C LEU A 505 17.08 -14.81 -11.52
N LEU A 506 16.34 -15.93 -11.53
CA LEU A 506 16.43 -16.97 -10.51
C LEU A 506 17.83 -17.58 -10.44
N VAL A 507 18.49 -17.79 -11.58
CA VAL A 507 19.88 -18.31 -11.60
C VAL A 507 20.84 -17.31 -10.94
N ILE A 508 20.72 -16.01 -11.26
CA ILE A 508 21.54 -14.96 -10.63
C ILE A 508 21.30 -14.89 -9.11
N ASN A 509 20.04 -14.92 -8.70
CA ASN A 509 19.66 -14.84 -7.29
C ASN A 509 19.98 -16.12 -6.52
N ALA A 510 19.88 -17.29 -7.16
CA ALA A 510 20.34 -18.56 -6.60
C ALA A 510 21.86 -18.61 -6.47
N ALA A 511 22.62 -18.08 -7.44
CA ALA A 511 24.07 -17.94 -7.34
C ALA A 511 24.46 -17.01 -6.18
N SER A 512 23.73 -15.91 -5.99
CA SER A 512 23.93 -14.98 -4.87
C SER A 512 23.63 -15.65 -3.52
N ALA A 513 22.54 -16.41 -3.43
CA ALA A 513 22.18 -17.20 -2.25
C ALA A 513 23.18 -18.35 -1.97
N LEU A 514 23.70 -18.99 -3.01
CA LEU A 514 24.73 -20.02 -2.91
C LEU A 514 26.05 -19.42 -2.45
N ALA A 515 26.43 -18.25 -2.95
CA ALA A 515 27.62 -17.54 -2.53
C ALA A 515 27.60 -17.24 -1.02
N LEU A 516 26.43 -16.84 -0.48
CA LEU A 516 26.21 -16.72 0.97
C LEU A 516 26.41 -18.04 1.72
N SER A 517 26.10 -19.17 1.09
CA SER A 517 26.19 -20.49 1.74
C SER A 517 27.60 -21.10 1.67
N VAL A 518 28.37 -20.82 0.61
CA VAL A 518 29.67 -21.46 0.32
C VAL A 518 30.85 -20.63 0.82
N PHE A 519 30.80 -19.30 0.66
CA PHE A 519 31.88 -18.39 1.06
C PHE A 519 31.67 -17.79 2.46
N GLY A 520 30.63 -18.27 3.16
CA GLY A 520 30.16 -17.74 4.43
C GLY A 520 30.35 -18.68 5.60
#